data_AF-A0A9P4NDI5-F1
#
_entry.id   AF-A0A9P4NDI5-F1
#
_cell.length_a   1.000
_cell.length_b   1.000
_cell.length_c   1.000
_cell.angle_alpha   90.00
_cell.angle_beta   90.00
_cell.angle_gamma   90.00
#
_symmetry.space_group_name_H-M   'P 1'
#
loop_
_entity.id
_entity.type
_entity.pdbx_description
1 polymer ?
#
loop_
_entity_poly.entity_id
_entity_poly.type
_entity_poly.pdbx_seq_one_letter_code
_entity_poly.pdbx_strand_id
1 'polypeptide(L)'
;ITKPSEPDGLILEAWAQGFMVGALIIMAGITVSNMRRGVLLHKLILIELIFGMAHGTFIFPKAPVYGWYLSVTAIFLNISWIMHNVIAWMKSKPFLPRKISYIYIGTVALSVPYWIVEMYANFTYFNNINNLFHYTRPYEAIFRDPWWIFTTVNLFWNIIRRYEFGILELIRVSPRFAVLLAAMMLSVAFIIVDILSVTAVFQSNLPEGINPFWKLAFIFKCFTDTIILDDFKTALDKLKQYKLERLGS
;
A
#
# COMPACT_ATOMS: atom_id res chain seq x y z
N ILE A 1 15.04 -22.48 -0.64
CA ILE A 1 15.83 -21.78 0.39
C ILE A 1 15.12 -21.95 1.72
N THR A 2 15.85 -22.15 2.82
CA THR A 2 15.23 -22.31 4.15
C THR A 2 14.91 -20.97 4.78
N LYS A 3 13.99 -20.99 5.75
CA LYS A 3 13.71 -19.85 6.65
C LYS A 3 15.03 -19.18 7.09
N PRO A 4 15.11 -17.83 7.14
CA PRO A 4 16.28 -17.13 7.65
C PRO A 4 16.73 -17.69 8.99
N SER A 5 17.97 -18.16 9.06
CA SER A 5 18.58 -18.77 10.25
C SER A 5 19.50 -17.79 10.99
N GLU A 6 19.89 -16.69 10.35
CA GLU A 6 20.63 -15.62 11.03
C GLU A 6 19.73 -14.92 12.05
N PRO A 7 20.17 -14.81 13.32
CA PRO A 7 19.36 -14.22 14.39
C PRO A 7 18.86 -12.81 14.06
N ASP A 8 19.71 -11.95 13.51
CA ASP A 8 19.38 -10.55 13.22
C ASP A 8 18.32 -10.44 12.12
N GLY A 9 18.47 -11.22 11.04
CA GLY A 9 17.47 -11.30 9.97
C GLY A 9 16.14 -11.86 10.46
N LEU A 10 16.16 -12.86 11.34
CA LEU A 10 14.96 -13.43 11.93
C LEU A 10 14.22 -12.43 12.84
N ILE A 11 14.96 -11.71 13.70
CA ILE A 11 14.40 -10.69 14.59
C ILE A 11 13.76 -9.57 13.78
N LEU A 12 14.46 -9.06 12.76
CA LEU A 12 13.95 -7.98 11.92
C LEU A 12 12.67 -8.40 11.18
N GLU A 13 12.67 -9.59 10.60
CA GLU A 13 11.52 -10.11 9.86
C GLU A 13 10.33 -10.35 10.79
N ALA A 14 10.56 -10.95 11.96
CA ALA A 14 9.51 -11.18 12.96
C ALA A 14 8.92 -9.88 13.49
N TRP A 15 9.75 -8.88 13.78
CA TRP A 15 9.30 -7.55 14.21
C TRP A 15 8.46 -6.88 13.13
N ALA A 16 8.94 -6.85 11.88
CA ALA A 16 8.26 -6.16 10.80
C ALA A 16 6.93 -6.84 10.44
N GLN A 17 6.88 -8.17 10.47
CA GLN A 17 5.64 -8.94 10.30
C GLN A 17 4.65 -8.70 11.43
N GLY A 18 5.10 -8.75 12.68
CA GLY A 18 4.26 -8.49 13.84
C GLY A 18 3.68 -7.07 13.84
N PHE A 19 4.49 -6.08 13.49
CA PHE A 19 4.04 -4.70 13.33
C PHE A 19 3.01 -4.55 12.20
N MET A 20 3.25 -5.18 11.05
CA MET A 20 2.31 -5.18 9.92
C MET A 20 0.96 -5.80 10.29
N VAL A 21 0.94 -7.03 10.81
CA VAL A 21 -0.31 -7.70 11.19
C VAL A 21 -1.02 -6.92 12.30
N GLY A 22 -0.30 -6.47 13.33
CA GLY A 22 -0.88 -5.68 14.42
C GLY A 22 -1.54 -4.40 13.92
N ALA A 23 -0.88 -3.65 13.05
CA ALA A 23 -1.42 -2.43 12.47
C ALA A 23 -2.69 -2.70 11.63
N LEU A 24 -2.67 -3.75 10.79
CA LEU A 24 -3.82 -4.14 9.96
C LEU A 24 -5.02 -4.59 10.80
N ILE A 25 -4.81 -5.31 11.90
CA ILE A 25 -5.88 -5.70 12.83
C ILE A 25 -6.57 -4.46 13.41
N ILE A 26 -5.80 -3.50 13.91
CA ILE A 26 -6.36 -2.26 14.47
C ILE A 26 -7.12 -1.48 13.41
N MET A 27 -6.55 -1.33 12.20
CA MET A 27 -7.21 -0.67 11.07
C MET A 27 -8.50 -1.39 10.65
N ALA A 28 -8.52 -2.73 10.68
CA ALA A 28 -9.72 -3.51 10.40
C ALA A 28 -10.81 -3.25 11.45
N GLY A 29 -10.44 -3.21 12.74
CA GLY A 29 -11.35 -2.85 13.83
C GLY A 29 -11.94 -1.43 13.68
N ILE A 30 -11.12 -0.46 13.29
CA ILE A 30 -11.56 0.92 12.99
C ILE A 30 -12.51 0.92 11.78
N THR A 31 -12.18 0.18 10.72
CA THR A 31 -12.98 0.11 9.49
C THR A 31 -14.35 -0.50 9.77
N VAL A 32 -14.41 -1.59 10.54
CA VAL A 32 -15.67 -2.23 10.95
C VAL A 32 -16.51 -1.27 11.81
N SER A 33 -15.88 -0.62 12.80
CA SER A 33 -16.58 0.30 13.71
C SER A 33 -17.20 1.50 12.99
N ASN A 34 -16.59 1.95 11.89
CA ASN A 34 -17.05 3.10 11.11
C ASN A 34 -17.82 2.70 9.84
N MET A 35 -18.11 1.41 9.63
CA MET A 35 -18.71 0.92 8.40
C MET A 35 -20.19 1.34 8.28
N ARG A 36 -20.48 2.19 7.29
CA ARG A 36 -21.85 2.57 6.93
C ARG A 36 -22.51 1.54 6.01
N ARG A 37 -23.80 1.25 6.26
CA ARG A 37 -24.61 0.35 5.41
C ARG A 37 -24.74 0.92 4.01
N GLY A 38 -24.46 0.10 2.99
CA GLY A 38 -24.59 0.46 1.57
C GLY A 38 -23.32 1.07 0.93
N VAL A 39 -22.27 1.37 1.70
CA VAL A 39 -21.01 1.90 1.15
C VAL A 39 -20.09 0.74 0.78
N LEU A 40 -19.89 0.51 -0.53
CA LEU A 40 -19.02 -0.55 -1.05
C LEU A 40 -17.55 -0.35 -0.65
N LEU A 41 -17.08 0.91 -0.61
CA LEU A 41 -15.68 1.26 -0.34
C LEU A 41 -15.17 0.68 0.99
N HIS A 42 -15.98 0.77 2.05
CA HIS A 42 -15.61 0.23 3.37
C HIS A 42 -15.43 -1.29 3.36
N LYS A 43 -16.26 -2.00 2.58
CA LYS A 43 -16.17 -3.44 2.44
C LYS A 43 -14.90 -3.85 1.70
N LEU A 44 -14.54 -3.10 0.65
CA LEU A 44 -13.30 -3.34 -0.10
C LEU A 44 -12.07 -3.10 0.78
N ILE A 45 -12.05 -2.00 1.55
CA ILE A 45 -10.96 -1.72 2.49
C ILE A 45 -10.83 -2.85 3.53
N LEU A 46 -11.94 -3.34 4.07
CA LEU A 46 -11.88 -4.45 5.03
C LEU A 46 -11.29 -5.73 4.41
N ILE A 47 -11.70 -6.07 3.19
CA ILE A 47 -11.20 -7.26 2.49
C ILE A 47 -9.71 -7.11 2.13
N GLU A 48 -9.28 -5.93 1.69
CA GLU A 48 -7.87 -5.60 1.49
C GLU A 48 -7.06 -5.88 2.76
N LEU A 49 -7.46 -5.32 3.90
CA LEU A 49 -6.79 -5.52 5.18
C LEU A 49 -6.71 -7.01 5.56
N ILE A 50 -7.79 -7.77 5.37
CA ILE A 50 -7.85 -9.20 5.67
C ILE A 50 -6.85 -9.99 4.82
N PHE A 51 -6.81 -9.72 3.51
CA PHE A 51 -5.87 -10.41 2.63
C PHE A 51 -4.41 -10.01 2.89
N GLY A 52 -4.15 -8.75 3.22
CA GLY A 52 -2.83 -8.27 3.61
C GLY A 52 -2.27 -8.94 4.87
N MET A 53 -3.14 -9.23 5.86
CA MET A 53 -2.72 -9.87 7.12
C MET A 53 -2.15 -11.28 6.92
N ALA A 54 -2.65 -12.04 5.95
CA ALA A 54 -2.24 -13.42 5.73
C ALA A 54 -0.74 -13.57 5.46
N HIS A 55 -0.11 -12.58 4.80
CA HIS A 55 1.32 -12.63 4.51
C HIS A 55 2.22 -12.19 5.69
N GLY A 56 1.65 -11.69 6.78
CA GLY A 56 2.45 -11.38 7.97
C GLY A 56 2.68 -12.57 8.91
N THR A 57 2.32 -13.78 8.51
CA THR A 57 2.46 -14.99 9.35
C THR A 57 3.46 -16.00 8.78
N PHE A 58 4.10 -15.71 7.65
CA PHE A 58 4.90 -16.71 6.96
C PHE A 58 6.18 -17.13 7.68
N ILE A 59 6.62 -16.38 8.70
CA ILE A 59 7.82 -16.73 9.45
C ILE A 59 7.58 -17.88 10.44
N PHE A 60 6.34 -18.23 10.76
CA PHE A 60 6.03 -19.29 11.74
C PHE A 60 6.36 -20.70 11.25
N PRO A 61 6.00 -21.12 10.03
CA PRO A 61 6.27 -22.48 9.56
C PRO A 61 7.76 -22.75 9.36
N LYS A 62 8.16 -23.99 9.62
CA LYS A 62 9.50 -24.51 9.31
C LYS A 62 9.47 -25.32 8.00
N ALA A 63 10.64 -25.60 7.43
CA ALA A 63 10.74 -26.54 6.32
C ALA A 63 10.12 -27.90 6.72
N PRO A 64 9.43 -28.60 5.80
CA PRO A 64 9.28 -28.33 4.36
C PRO A 64 8.11 -27.40 4.00
N VAL A 65 7.23 -27.07 4.94
CA VAL A 65 5.97 -26.33 4.67
C VAL A 65 6.20 -24.83 4.42
N TYR A 66 7.33 -24.29 4.87
CA TYR A 66 7.69 -22.88 4.75
C TYR A 66 7.48 -22.29 3.35
N GLY A 67 8.04 -22.92 2.30
CA GLY A 67 7.94 -22.40 0.93
C GLY A 67 6.50 -22.35 0.43
N TRP A 68 5.72 -23.40 0.67
CA TRP A 68 4.30 -23.45 0.30
C TRP A 68 3.47 -22.37 1.02
N TYR A 69 3.65 -22.25 2.32
CA TYR A 69 2.89 -21.28 3.12
C TYR A 69 3.24 -19.83 2.74
N LEU A 70 4.53 -19.54 2.51
CA LEU A 70 4.98 -18.25 2.02
C LEU A 70 4.31 -17.89 0.69
N SER A 71 4.32 -18.80 -0.30
CA SER A 71 3.75 -18.52 -1.62
C SER A 71 2.23 -18.38 -1.59
N VAL A 72 1.52 -19.23 -0.83
CA VAL A 72 0.05 -19.11 -0.66
C VAL A 72 -0.31 -17.77 -0.03
N THR A 73 0.41 -17.37 1.02
CA THR A 73 0.15 -16.08 1.67
C THR A 73 0.54 -14.90 0.78
N ALA A 74 1.55 -15.05 -0.08
CA ALA A 74 1.93 -14.03 -1.08
C ALA A 74 0.82 -13.80 -2.11
N ILE A 75 0.07 -14.84 -2.50
CA ILE A 75 -1.11 -14.68 -3.38
C ILE A 75 -2.14 -13.75 -2.72
N PHE A 76 -2.43 -13.93 -1.43
CA PHE A 76 -3.33 -13.04 -0.71
C PHE A 76 -2.80 -11.61 -0.63
N LEU A 77 -1.50 -11.41 -0.39
CA LEU A 77 -0.90 -10.07 -0.44
C LEU A 77 -1.08 -9.41 -1.82
N ASN A 78 -0.95 -10.17 -2.91
CA ASN A 78 -1.16 -9.65 -4.25
C ASN A 78 -2.62 -9.28 -4.52
N ILE A 79 -3.57 -10.08 -4.02
CA ILE A 79 -4.99 -9.72 -4.07
C ILE A 79 -5.20 -8.41 -3.30
N SER A 80 -4.63 -8.27 -2.10
CA SER A 80 -4.66 -7.02 -1.34
C SER A 80 -4.07 -5.85 -2.12
N TRP A 81 -2.95 -6.04 -2.81
CA TRP A 81 -2.34 -5.00 -3.65
C TRP A 81 -3.24 -4.56 -4.81
N ILE A 82 -3.90 -5.51 -5.49
CA ILE A 82 -4.88 -5.17 -6.54
C ILE A 82 -6.04 -4.37 -5.93
N MET A 83 -6.57 -4.82 -4.79
CA MET A 83 -7.66 -4.14 -4.10
C MET A 83 -7.29 -2.72 -3.68
N HIS A 84 -6.09 -2.53 -3.12
CA HIS A 84 -5.56 -1.22 -2.76
C HIS A 84 -5.60 -0.25 -3.96
N ASN A 85 -5.13 -0.71 -5.12
CA ASN A 85 -5.13 0.11 -6.34
C ASN A 85 -6.54 0.43 -6.86
N VAL A 86 -7.48 -0.50 -6.71
CA VAL A 86 -8.90 -0.26 -7.02
C VAL A 86 -9.52 0.75 -6.06
N ILE A 87 -9.21 0.67 -4.76
CA ILE A 87 -9.68 1.60 -3.73
C ILE A 87 -9.12 3.01 -4.00
N ALA A 88 -7.81 3.11 -4.26
CA ALA A 88 -7.15 4.34 -4.66
C ALA A 88 -7.75 4.95 -5.93
N TRP A 89 -8.06 4.13 -6.93
CA TRP A 89 -8.79 4.54 -8.12
C TRP A 89 -10.18 5.07 -7.80
N MET A 90 -10.98 4.36 -7.00
CA MET A 90 -12.33 4.79 -6.61
C MET A 90 -12.31 6.13 -5.89
N LYS A 91 -11.31 6.36 -5.02
CA LYS A 91 -11.12 7.62 -4.29
C LYS A 91 -10.67 8.77 -5.18
N SER A 92 -9.79 8.49 -6.14
CA SER A 92 -9.25 9.51 -7.06
C SER A 92 -10.17 9.79 -8.25
N LYS A 93 -11.06 8.85 -8.61
CA LYS A 93 -11.97 8.92 -9.77
C LYS A 93 -12.76 10.23 -9.89
N PRO A 94 -13.30 10.85 -8.82
CA PRO A 94 -13.99 12.13 -8.93
C PRO A 94 -13.12 13.30 -9.42
N PHE A 95 -11.79 13.19 -9.27
CA PHE A 95 -10.83 14.22 -9.66
C PHE A 95 -10.22 13.99 -11.05
N LEU A 96 -10.44 12.80 -11.64
CA LEU A 96 -9.79 12.38 -12.88
C LEU A 96 -10.71 12.55 -14.10
N PRO A 97 -10.20 13.05 -15.24
CA PRO A 97 -10.88 12.94 -16.52
C PRO A 97 -11.14 11.47 -16.90
N ARG A 98 -12.24 11.20 -17.61
CA ARG A 98 -12.65 9.83 -17.99
C ARG A 98 -11.52 9.03 -18.65
N LYS A 99 -10.79 9.64 -19.59
CA LYS A 99 -9.67 8.99 -20.30
C LYS A 99 -8.56 8.52 -19.34
N ILE A 100 -8.14 9.39 -18.41
CA ILE A 100 -7.11 9.08 -17.42
C ILE A 100 -7.59 8.01 -16.44
N SER A 101 -8.87 8.05 -16.06
CA SER A 101 -9.48 7.04 -15.20
C SER A 101 -9.46 5.63 -15.83
N TYR A 102 -9.72 5.52 -17.14
CA TYR A 102 -9.61 4.25 -17.86
C TYR A 102 -8.15 3.79 -18.03
N ILE A 103 -7.23 4.72 -18.30
CA ILE A 103 -5.80 4.41 -18.38
C ILE A 103 -5.31 3.86 -17.04
N TYR A 104 -5.66 4.50 -15.92
CA TYR A 104 -5.26 4.06 -14.58
C TYR A 104 -5.65 2.60 -14.33
N ILE A 105 -6.94 2.26 -14.47
CA ILE A 105 -7.41 0.90 -14.16
C ILE A 105 -6.95 -0.11 -15.23
N GLY A 106 -6.83 0.34 -16.49
CA GLY A 106 -6.31 -0.48 -17.58
C GLY A 106 -4.86 -0.90 -17.35
N THR A 107 -4.01 0.02 -16.89
CA THR A 107 -2.62 -0.32 -16.57
C THR A 107 -2.51 -1.20 -15.33
N VAL A 108 -3.36 -1.04 -14.30
CA VAL A 108 -3.43 -1.99 -13.18
C VAL A 108 -3.76 -3.39 -13.69
N ALA A 109 -4.71 -3.52 -14.63
CA ALA A 109 -5.06 -4.83 -15.19
C ALA A 109 -3.89 -5.43 -16.00
N LEU A 110 -3.11 -4.60 -16.70
CA LEU A 110 -1.93 -5.03 -17.46
C LEU A 110 -0.75 -5.49 -16.59
N SER A 111 -0.73 -5.19 -15.29
CA SER A 111 0.30 -5.72 -14.38
C SER A 111 0.00 -7.13 -13.88
N VAL A 112 -1.25 -7.62 -14.02
CA VAL A 112 -1.65 -8.95 -13.55
C VAL A 112 -0.80 -10.09 -14.15
N PRO A 113 -0.49 -10.12 -15.47
CA PRO A 113 0.39 -11.15 -16.02
C PRO A 113 1.77 -11.19 -15.38
N TYR A 114 2.37 -10.03 -15.08
CA TYR A 114 3.64 -9.96 -14.36
C TYR A 114 3.51 -10.60 -12.98
N TRP A 115 2.46 -10.25 -12.22
CA TRP A 115 2.26 -10.81 -10.88
C TRP A 115 2.03 -12.33 -10.88
N ILE A 116 1.38 -12.88 -11.91
CA ILE A 116 1.25 -14.33 -12.07
C ILE A 116 2.62 -14.99 -12.24
N VAL A 117 3.48 -14.42 -13.09
CA VAL A 117 4.85 -14.92 -13.29
C VAL A 117 5.66 -14.79 -12.00
N GLU A 118 5.54 -13.67 -11.29
CA GLU A 118 6.23 -13.42 -10.03
C GLU A 118 5.83 -14.41 -8.94
N MET A 119 4.54 -14.78 -8.84
CA MET A 119 4.07 -15.80 -7.89
C MET A 119 4.66 -17.18 -8.19
N TYR A 120 4.76 -17.56 -9.47
CA TYR A 120 5.43 -18.79 -9.87
C TYR A 120 6.93 -18.75 -9.58
N ALA A 121 7.59 -17.63 -9.91
CA ALA A 121 9.02 -17.44 -9.65
C ALA A 121 9.32 -17.51 -8.15
N ASN A 122 8.51 -16.86 -7.31
CA ASN A 122 8.59 -16.93 -5.85
C ASN A 122 8.44 -18.37 -5.36
N PHE A 123 7.40 -19.08 -5.80
CA PHE A 123 7.16 -20.48 -5.42
C PHE A 123 8.34 -21.38 -5.77
N THR A 124 8.83 -21.31 -7.01
CA THR A 124 9.96 -22.14 -7.46
C THR A 124 11.26 -21.82 -6.73
N TYR A 125 11.49 -20.55 -6.39
CA TYR A 125 12.68 -20.12 -5.65
C TYR A 125 12.68 -20.63 -4.21
N PHE A 126 11.59 -20.43 -3.47
CA PHE A 126 11.52 -20.86 -2.07
C PHE A 126 11.46 -22.39 -1.92
N ASN A 127 11.01 -23.13 -2.95
CA ASN A 127 11.03 -24.59 -2.99
C ASN A 127 12.29 -25.19 -3.65
N ASN A 128 13.35 -24.41 -3.92
CA ASN A 128 14.61 -24.88 -4.53
C ASN A 128 14.44 -25.56 -5.92
N ILE A 129 13.50 -25.08 -6.74
CA ILE A 129 13.25 -25.61 -8.09
C ILE A 129 13.99 -24.77 -9.15
N ASN A 130 13.91 -23.43 -9.08
CA ASN A 130 14.52 -22.52 -10.06
C ASN A 130 14.86 -21.15 -9.43
N ASN A 131 15.81 -20.44 -10.04
CA ASN A 131 16.30 -19.12 -9.67
C ASN A 131 15.69 -17.98 -10.50
N LEU A 132 14.55 -18.23 -11.18
CA LEU A 132 13.85 -17.25 -12.01
C LEU A 132 13.53 -15.94 -11.25
N PHE A 133 13.28 -16.05 -9.95
CA PHE A 133 12.98 -14.93 -9.05
C PHE A 133 14.03 -13.81 -9.09
N HIS A 134 15.32 -14.13 -9.23
CA HIS A 134 16.36 -13.09 -9.32
C HIS A 134 16.24 -12.22 -10.56
N TYR A 135 15.70 -12.77 -11.67
CA TYR A 135 15.54 -12.04 -12.92
C TYR A 135 14.26 -11.21 -12.96
N THR A 136 13.21 -11.65 -12.28
CA THR A 136 11.91 -10.96 -12.29
C THR A 136 11.80 -9.88 -11.21
N ARG A 137 12.55 -10.02 -10.11
CA ARG A 137 12.53 -9.12 -8.96
C ARG A 137 12.88 -7.65 -9.26
N PRO A 138 13.88 -7.29 -10.09
CA PRO A 138 14.18 -5.89 -10.39
C PRO A 138 13.02 -5.14 -11.06
N TYR A 139 12.14 -5.86 -11.76
CA TYR A 139 10.96 -5.29 -12.40
C TYR A 139 9.79 -5.05 -11.44
N GLU A 140 9.84 -5.59 -10.22
CA GLU A 140 8.76 -5.53 -9.23
C GLU A 140 8.33 -4.07 -8.97
N ALA A 141 9.28 -3.17 -8.80
CA ALA A 141 9.02 -1.76 -8.55
C ALA A 141 8.14 -1.12 -9.64
N ILE A 142 8.35 -1.48 -10.92
CA ILE A 142 7.60 -0.95 -12.06
C ILE A 142 6.15 -1.48 -12.06
N PHE A 143 5.94 -2.73 -11.66
CA PHE A 143 4.61 -3.34 -11.65
C PHE A 143 3.87 -3.21 -10.32
N ARG A 144 4.51 -2.61 -9.29
CA ARG A 144 3.95 -2.45 -7.94
C ARG A 144 3.61 -1.01 -7.58
N ASP A 145 4.49 -0.04 -7.87
CA ASP A 145 4.46 1.27 -7.24
C ASP A 145 3.92 2.47 -8.06
N PRO A 146 3.92 2.49 -9.42
CA PRO A 146 3.54 3.69 -10.19
C PRO A 146 2.14 4.24 -9.88
N TRP A 147 1.15 3.37 -9.68
CA TRP A 147 -0.24 3.77 -9.42
C TRP A 147 -0.40 4.50 -8.09
N TRP A 148 0.32 4.05 -7.05
CA TRP A 148 0.28 4.71 -5.75
C TRP A 148 1.00 6.07 -5.80
N ILE A 149 2.14 6.15 -6.50
CA ILE A 149 2.85 7.41 -6.73
C ILE A 149 1.95 8.39 -7.49
N PHE A 150 1.30 7.92 -8.56
CA PHE A 150 0.34 8.73 -9.31
C PHE A 150 -0.81 9.22 -8.42
N THR A 151 -1.41 8.33 -7.62
CA THR A 151 -2.52 8.70 -6.72
C THR A 151 -2.09 9.77 -5.73
N THR A 152 -0.91 9.60 -5.13
CA THR A 152 -0.33 10.57 -4.20
C THR A 152 -0.12 11.93 -4.87
N VAL A 153 0.60 11.96 -5.99
CA VAL A 153 0.87 13.21 -6.72
C VAL A 153 -0.41 13.88 -7.20
N ASN A 154 -1.35 13.11 -7.76
CA ASN A 154 -2.63 13.64 -8.24
C ASN A 154 -3.45 14.25 -7.10
N LEU A 155 -3.50 13.59 -5.94
CA LEU A 155 -4.24 14.10 -4.78
C LEU A 155 -3.61 15.40 -4.26
N PHE A 156 -2.29 15.42 -4.05
CA PHE A 156 -1.54 16.61 -3.65
C PHE A 156 -1.71 17.77 -4.65
N TRP A 157 -1.59 17.49 -5.95
CA TRP A 157 -1.75 18.49 -7.00
C TRP A 157 -3.15 19.11 -6.96
N ASN A 158 -4.19 18.29 -6.85
CA ASN A 158 -5.56 18.78 -6.80
C ASN A 158 -5.83 19.65 -5.56
N ILE A 159 -5.29 19.30 -4.40
CA ILE A 159 -5.43 20.12 -3.17
C ILE A 159 -4.80 21.48 -3.36
N ILE A 160 -3.55 21.54 -3.81
CA ILE A 160 -2.80 22.79 -3.93
C ILE A 160 -3.42 23.66 -5.03
N ARG A 161 -3.74 23.08 -6.20
CA ARG A 161 -4.14 23.85 -7.38
C ARG A 161 -5.63 24.12 -7.50
N ARG A 162 -6.51 23.16 -7.16
CA ARG A 162 -7.97 23.35 -7.32
C ARG A 162 -8.61 24.01 -6.12
N TYR A 163 -8.05 23.81 -4.94
CA TYR A 163 -8.62 24.35 -3.71
C TYR A 163 -7.83 25.55 -3.17
N GLU A 164 -6.66 25.86 -3.75
CA GLU A 164 -5.82 27.01 -3.39
C GLU A 164 -5.63 27.15 -1.87
N PHE A 165 -5.51 26.02 -1.17
CA PHE A 165 -5.24 26.00 0.26
C PHE A 165 -3.73 25.91 0.49
N GLY A 166 -3.23 26.74 1.41
CA GLY A 166 -1.92 26.50 2.00
C GLY A 166 -1.94 25.22 2.84
N ILE A 167 -0.86 24.44 2.83
CA ILE A 167 -0.76 23.20 3.63
C ILE A 167 -1.01 23.48 5.13
N LEU A 168 -0.52 24.60 5.65
CA LEU A 168 -0.75 25.00 7.04
C LEU A 168 -2.22 25.34 7.35
N GLU A 169 -2.90 25.99 6.41
CA GLU A 169 -4.33 26.31 6.56
C GLU A 169 -5.16 25.02 6.53
N LEU A 170 -4.81 24.10 5.62
CA LEU A 170 -5.44 22.78 5.52
C LEU A 170 -5.27 21.97 6.81
N ILE A 171 -4.08 21.97 7.43
CA ILE A 171 -3.84 21.31 8.71
C ILE A 171 -4.73 21.91 9.82
N ARG A 172 -4.86 23.25 9.85
CA ARG A 172 -5.66 23.93 10.86
C ARG A 172 -7.15 23.63 10.71
N VAL A 173 -7.67 23.56 9.48
CA VAL A 173 -9.10 23.32 9.25
C VAL A 173 -9.46 21.83 9.31
N SER A 174 -8.56 20.93 8.90
CA SER A 174 -8.79 19.48 8.97
C SER A 174 -7.52 18.69 9.38
N PRO A 175 -7.32 18.47 10.69
CA PRO A 175 -6.19 17.68 11.20
C PRO A 175 -6.16 16.24 10.65
N ARG A 176 -7.32 15.62 10.41
CA ARG A 176 -7.40 14.27 9.81
C ARG A 176 -6.78 14.22 8.42
N PHE A 177 -6.98 15.29 7.65
CA PHE A 177 -6.44 15.42 6.31
C PHE A 177 -4.91 15.60 6.32
N ALA A 178 -4.38 16.29 7.33
CA ALA A 178 -2.94 16.39 7.55
C ALA A 178 -2.30 15.02 7.78
N VAL A 179 -2.90 14.21 8.67
CA VAL A 179 -2.41 12.85 8.98
C VAL A 179 -2.43 11.98 7.73
N LEU A 180 -3.49 12.08 6.93
CA LEU A 180 -3.58 11.42 5.63
C LEU A 180 -2.41 11.78 4.71
N LEU A 181 -2.18 13.08 4.47
CA LEU A 181 -1.11 13.54 3.58
C LEU A 181 0.27 13.11 4.08
N ALA A 182 0.50 13.21 5.38
CA ALA A 182 1.74 12.76 6.01
C ALA A 182 1.95 11.24 5.81
N ALA A 183 0.90 10.43 5.98
CA ALA A 183 0.94 8.99 5.75
C ALA A 183 1.24 8.66 4.28
N MET A 184 0.63 9.38 3.33
CA MET A 184 0.94 9.21 1.90
C MET A 184 2.41 9.52 1.61
N MET A 185 2.95 10.64 2.10
CA MET A 185 4.35 10.99 1.91
C MET A 185 5.31 9.97 2.53
N LEU A 186 5.00 9.52 3.74
CA LEU A 186 5.80 8.53 4.44
C LEU A 186 5.79 7.18 3.71
N SER A 187 4.64 6.77 3.15
CA SER A 187 4.57 5.56 2.32
C SER A 187 5.44 5.67 1.07
N VAL A 188 5.48 6.83 0.40
CA VAL A 188 6.33 7.07 -0.77
C VAL A 188 7.82 7.07 -0.38
N ALA A 189 8.18 7.65 0.76
CA ALA A 189 9.53 7.61 1.28
C ALA A 189 10.00 6.15 1.51
N PHE A 190 9.15 5.31 2.12
CA PHE A 190 9.46 3.90 2.31
C PHE A 190 9.55 3.11 0.99
N ILE A 191 8.73 3.44 -0.02
CA ILE A 191 8.87 2.86 -1.36
C ILE A 191 10.24 3.20 -1.95
N ILE A 192 10.69 4.46 -1.85
CA ILE A 192 11.98 4.87 -2.38
C ILE A 192 13.11 4.10 -1.69
N VAL A 193 13.08 4.02 -0.35
CA VAL A 193 14.09 3.28 0.41
C VAL A 193 14.06 1.78 0.06
N ASP A 194 12.87 1.20 -0.12
CA ASP A 194 12.71 -0.20 -0.54
C ASP A 194 13.34 -0.46 -1.92
N ILE A 195 13.05 0.40 -2.90
CA ILE A 195 13.63 0.29 -4.25
C ILE A 195 15.15 0.38 -4.19
N LEU A 196 15.69 1.39 -3.49
CA LEU A 196 17.14 1.60 -3.38
C LEU A 196 17.85 0.41 -2.70
N SER A 197 17.17 -0.25 -1.75
CA SER A 197 17.65 -1.46 -1.11
C SER A 197 17.61 -2.67 -2.07
N VAL A 198 16.51 -2.86 -2.81
CA VAL A 198 16.37 -3.98 -3.76
C VAL A 198 17.32 -3.85 -4.95
N THR A 199 17.64 -2.64 -5.40
CA THR A 199 18.59 -2.40 -6.51
C THR A 199 20.05 -2.39 -6.07
N ALA A 200 20.35 -2.78 -4.82
CA ALA A 200 21.70 -2.83 -4.25
C ALA A 200 22.49 -1.49 -4.33
N VAL A 201 21.77 -0.36 -4.39
CA VAL A 201 22.40 0.97 -4.37
C VAL A 201 22.92 1.29 -2.97
N PHE A 202 22.26 0.75 -1.94
CA PHE A 202 22.79 0.70 -0.59
C PHE A 202 23.36 -0.70 -0.32
N GLN A 203 24.63 -0.77 0.09
CA GLN A 203 25.15 -1.95 0.77
C GLN A 203 24.57 -1.98 2.19
N SER A 204 23.31 -2.40 2.32
CA SER A 204 22.77 -2.70 3.63
C SER A 204 23.41 -4.00 4.13
N ASN A 205 23.92 -4.02 5.36
CA ASN A 205 24.33 -5.25 6.07
C ASN A 205 23.14 -6.21 6.35
N LEU A 206 22.00 -5.97 5.72
CA LEU A 206 20.79 -6.76 5.86
C LEU A 206 20.81 -7.88 4.80
N PRO A 207 20.45 -9.12 5.15
CA PRO A 207 20.42 -10.24 4.21
C PRO A 207 19.54 -9.91 2.99
N GLU A 208 20.05 -10.23 1.78
CA GLU A 208 19.30 -10.05 0.54
C GLU A 208 17.90 -10.68 0.65
N GLY A 209 16.87 -9.84 0.57
CA GLY A 209 15.48 -10.28 0.63
C GLY A 209 14.74 -10.02 1.95
N ILE A 210 15.41 -9.57 3.01
CA ILE A 210 14.77 -9.22 4.30
C ILE A 210 14.70 -7.69 4.41
N ASN A 211 13.74 -7.09 3.70
CA ASN A 211 13.50 -5.65 3.73
C ASN A 211 12.20 -5.32 4.48
N PRO A 212 12.24 -4.56 5.58
CA PRO A 212 11.04 -4.15 6.30
C PRO A 212 10.31 -2.99 5.61
N PHE A 213 10.98 -2.28 4.70
CA PHE A 213 10.50 -1.01 4.14
C PHE A 213 9.21 -1.16 3.32
N TRP A 214 9.08 -2.20 2.49
CA TRP A 214 7.84 -2.45 1.77
C TRP A 214 6.66 -2.73 2.73
N LYS A 215 6.89 -3.41 3.87
CA LYS A 215 5.84 -3.66 4.89
C LYS A 215 5.39 -2.35 5.51
N LEU A 216 6.33 -1.46 5.83
CA LEU A 216 6.02 -0.12 6.33
C LEU A 216 5.26 0.70 5.29
N ALA A 217 5.70 0.70 4.04
CA ALA A 217 4.99 1.36 2.94
C ALA A 217 3.56 0.83 2.81
N PHE A 218 3.37 -0.49 2.91
CA PHE A 218 2.05 -1.12 2.87
C PHE A 218 1.15 -0.71 4.03
N ILE A 219 1.68 -0.69 5.26
CA ILE A 219 0.92 -0.22 6.43
C ILE A 219 0.43 1.22 6.23
N PHE A 220 1.31 2.13 5.78
CA PHE A 220 0.93 3.52 5.54
C PHE A 220 -0.04 3.67 4.37
N LYS A 221 0.09 2.87 3.30
CA LYS A 221 -0.90 2.77 2.21
C LYS A 221 -2.28 2.42 2.78
N CYS A 222 -2.41 1.30 3.50
CA CYS A 222 -3.69 0.91 4.09
C CYS A 222 -4.21 1.91 5.14
N PHE A 223 -3.32 2.57 5.88
CA PHE A 223 -3.70 3.59 6.86
C PHE A 223 -4.36 4.80 6.22
N THR A 224 -3.86 5.24 5.06
CA THR A 224 -4.53 6.28 4.28
C THR A 224 -5.93 5.84 3.89
N ASP A 225 -6.13 4.54 3.66
CA ASP A 225 -7.43 4.03 3.28
C ASP A 225 -8.44 4.05 4.43
N THR A 226 -7.99 3.70 5.64
CA THR A 226 -8.79 3.74 6.87
C THR A 226 -9.08 5.16 7.35
N ILE A 227 -8.21 6.15 7.07
CA ILE A 227 -8.50 7.56 7.43
C ILE A 227 -9.62 8.13 6.56
N ILE A 228 -9.66 7.76 5.27
CA ILE A 228 -10.68 8.22 4.31
C ILE A 228 -11.84 7.22 4.22
N LEU A 229 -12.47 6.91 5.34
CA LEU A 229 -13.73 6.16 5.33
C LEU A 229 -14.90 7.12 4.98
N ASP A 230 -14.89 8.33 5.54
CA ASP A 230 -15.97 9.29 5.32
C ASP A 230 -15.61 10.35 4.26
N ASP A 231 -16.17 10.15 3.07
CA ASP A 231 -16.50 11.17 2.07
C ASP A 231 -15.49 12.33 1.94
N PHE A 232 -14.29 11.98 1.49
CA PHE A 232 -13.17 12.90 1.13
C PHE A 232 -13.64 14.16 0.41
N LYS A 233 -14.61 13.98 -0.50
CA LYS A 233 -15.21 15.05 -1.28
C LYS A 233 -16.03 15.98 -0.39
N THR A 234 -16.87 15.47 0.50
CA THR A 234 -17.62 16.28 1.46
C THR A 234 -16.70 17.06 2.41
N ALA A 235 -15.58 16.47 2.84
CA ALA A 235 -14.57 17.20 3.63
C ALA A 235 -13.95 18.36 2.82
N LEU A 236 -13.58 18.12 1.57
CA LEU A 236 -13.05 19.15 0.66
C LEU A 236 -14.09 20.21 0.27
N ASP A 237 -15.36 19.82 0.11
CA ASP A 237 -16.45 20.73 -0.22
C ASP A 237 -16.77 21.64 0.98
N LYS A 238 -16.71 21.12 2.21
CA LYS A 238 -16.77 21.93 3.44
C LYS A 238 -15.61 22.92 3.54
N LEU A 239 -14.40 22.49 3.20
CA LEU A 239 -13.22 23.38 3.16
C LEU A 239 -13.45 24.50 2.14
N LYS A 240 -13.90 24.16 0.93
CA LYS A 240 -14.23 25.15 -0.11
C LYS A 240 -15.30 26.14 0.34
N GLN A 241 -16.36 25.68 1.00
CA GLN A 241 -17.40 26.54 1.57
C GLN A 241 -16.82 27.52 2.60
N TYR A 242 -16.00 27.03 3.54
CA TYR A 242 -15.33 27.87 4.53
C TYR A 242 -14.46 28.97 3.89
N LYS A 243 -13.75 28.67 2.80
CA LYS A 243 -12.95 29.67 2.08
C LYS A 243 -13.82 30.70 1.35
N LEU A 244 -14.92 30.26 0.72
CA LEU A 244 -15.87 31.17 0.06
C LEU A 244 -16.51 32.13 1.07
N GLU A 245 -16.88 31.65 2.26
CA GLU A 245 -17.41 32.49 3.35
C GLU A 245 -16.41 33.55 3.79
N ARG A 246 -15.13 33.20 3.90
CA ARG A 246 -14.06 34.12 4.31
C ARG A 246 -13.65 35.14 3.23
N LEU A 247 -13.91 34.85 1.95
CA LEU A 247 -13.68 35.77 0.83
C LEU A 247 -14.88 36.70 0.56
N GLY A 248 -16.08 36.32 1.05
CA GLY A 248 -17.31 37.11 0.94
C GLY A 248 -17.58 38.04 2.13
N SER A 249 -16.76 37.97 3.19
CA SER A 249 -16.75 38.87 4.35
C SER A 249 -15.64 39.90 4.24
#